data_AF-A0A098VS22-F1
#
_entry.id   AF-A0A098VS22-F1
#
_cell.length_a   1.000
_cell.length_b   1.000
_cell.length_c   1.000
_cell.angle_alpha   90.00
_cell.angle_beta   90.00
_cell.angle_gamma   90.00
#
_symmetry.space_group_name_H-M   'P 1'
#
loop_
_entity.id
_entity.type
_entity.pdbx_description
1 polymer ?
#
loop_
_entity_poly.entity_id
_entity_poly.type
_entity_poly.pdbx_seq_one_letter_code
_entity_poly.pdbx_strand_id
1 'polypeptide(L)'
;FTFGPDVVKEFLDIHDLDLICRAHQVVEDGYEFFAKRGLVTIFSAPNYCGEFDNAGAIMSVDENLTCSFQILKPVDKKTLALSVGSGSPILINNSFYSIPEELAKQISSPKMTKKK
;
A
#
# COMPACT_ATOMS: atom_id res chain seq x y z
N PHE A 1 -16.97 9.96 -12.69
CA PHE A 1 -17.41 8.57 -12.93
C PHE A 1 -16.85 7.70 -11.82
N THR A 2 -17.62 6.75 -11.30
CA THR A 2 -17.20 5.77 -10.29
C THR A 2 -17.69 4.40 -10.74
N PHE A 3 -17.09 3.33 -10.22
CA PHE A 3 -17.47 1.96 -10.56
C PHE A 3 -17.53 1.07 -9.32
N GLY A 4 -18.40 0.06 -9.38
CA GLY A 4 -18.64 -0.87 -8.29
C GLY A 4 -17.75 -2.12 -8.32
N PRO A 5 -17.90 -3.02 -7.35
CA PRO A 5 -17.14 -4.26 -7.27
C PRO A 5 -17.49 -5.26 -8.39
N ASP A 6 -18.67 -5.13 -8.98
CA ASP A 6 -19.13 -5.87 -10.17
C ASP A 6 -18.26 -5.57 -11.38
N VAL A 7 -18.00 -4.28 -11.66
CA VAL A 7 -17.14 -3.85 -12.77
C VAL A 7 -15.69 -4.29 -12.55
N VAL A 8 -15.19 -4.23 -11.32
CA VAL A 8 -13.84 -4.73 -10.99
C VAL A 8 -13.73 -6.22 -11.32
N LYS A 9 -14.72 -7.01 -10.86
CA LYS A 9 -14.72 -8.45 -11.09
C LYS A 9 -14.78 -8.77 -12.58
N GLU A 10 -15.70 -8.15 -13.32
CA GLU A 10 -15.84 -8.34 -14.76
C GLU A 10 -14.54 -8.00 -15.51
N PHE A 11 -13.91 -6.87 -15.18
CA PHE A 11 -12.64 -6.46 -15.77
C PHE A 11 -11.53 -7.49 -15.55
N LEU A 12 -11.39 -7.97 -14.31
CA LEU A 12 -10.39 -9.00 -13.97
C LEU A 12 -10.65 -10.32 -14.71
N ASP A 13 -11.91 -10.74 -14.80
CA ASP A 13 -12.30 -11.98 -15.47
C ASP A 13 -12.09 -11.90 -17.00
N ILE A 14 -12.42 -10.77 -17.64
CA ILE A 14 -12.23 -10.58 -19.10
C ILE A 14 -10.75 -10.52 -19.48
N HIS A 15 -9.92 -9.91 -18.63
CA HIS A 15 -8.51 -9.69 -18.93
C HIS A 15 -7.57 -10.76 -18.35
N ASP A 16 -8.11 -11.78 -17.70
CA ASP A 16 -7.36 -12.84 -17.01
C ASP A 16 -6.31 -12.26 -16.03
N LEU A 17 -6.77 -11.34 -15.19
CA LEU A 17 -5.98 -10.70 -14.14
C LEU A 17 -6.50 -11.07 -12.76
N ASP A 18 -5.62 -11.04 -11.75
CA ASP A 18 -6.00 -11.32 -10.37
C ASP A 18 -6.20 -10.05 -9.52
N LEU A 19 -5.56 -8.93 -9.89
CA LEU A 19 -5.53 -7.72 -9.07
C LEU A 19 -5.38 -6.45 -9.91
N ILE A 20 -6.20 -5.44 -9.62
CA ILE A 20 -6.01 -4.05 -10.06
C ILE A 20 -5.24 -3.31 -8.98
N CYS A 21 -4.08 -2.74 -9.32
CA CYS A 21 -3.37 -1.79 -8.44
C CYS A 21 -3.61 -0.36 -8.92
N ARG A 22 -4.07 0.53 -8.03
CA ARG A 22 -4.28 1.96 -8.33
C ARG A 22 -3.80 2.85 -7.19
N ALA A 23 -3.77 4.16 -7.42
CA ALA A 23 -3.50 5.18 -6.41
C ALA A 23 -4.68 6.16 -6.29
N HIS A 24 -4.46 7.46 -6.52
CA HIS A 24 -5.47 8.51 -6.72
C HIS A 24 -6.35 8.93 -5.52
N GLN A 25 -6.59 8.06 -4.53
CA GLN A 25 -7.41 8.38 -3.35
C GLN A 25 -6.57 8.23 -2.08
N VAL A 26 -6.62 9.22 -1.20
CA VAL A 26 -6.01 9.12 0.14
C VAL A 26 -6.75 8.05 0.95
N VAL A 27 -6.01 7.18 1.61
CA VAL A 27 -6.52 6.09 2.46
C VAL A 27 -5.71 6.08 3.75
N GLU A 28 -6.37 5.76 4.87
CA GLU A 28 -5.84 5.96 6.22
C GLU A 28 -4.47 5.28 6.44
N ASP A 29 -4.35 4.00 6.10
CA ASP A 29 -3.12 3.21 6.28
C ASP A 29 -2.16 3.29 5.09
N GLY A 30 -2.44 4.15 4.11
CA GLY A 30 -1.67 4.22 2.87
C GLY A 30 -1.96 3.08 1.88
N TYR A 31 -2.73 2.07 2.26
CA TYR A 31 -3.30 1.09 1.33
C TYR A 31 -4.72 0.67 1.73
N GLU A 32 -5.53 0.24 0.76
CA GLU A 32 -6.88 -0.29 1.02
C GLU A 32 -7.29 -1.31 -0.05
N PHE A 33 -7.86 -2.43 0.37
CA PHE A 33 -8.45 -3.42 -0.55
C PHE A 33 -9.94 -3.15 -0.79
N PHE A 34 -10.37 -3.38 -2.03
CA PHE A 34 -11.75 -3.27 -2.47
C PHE A 34 -12.16 -4.51 -3.29
N ALA A 35 -13.47 -4.70 -3.51
CA ALA A 35 -14.03 -5.75 -4.37
C ALA A 35 -13.47 -7.15 -4.08
N LYS A 36 -13.57 -7.60 -2.81
CA LYS A 36 -13.03 -8.89 -2.35
C LYS A 36 -11.54 -9.07 -2.68
N ARG A 37 -10.76 -7.99 -2.52
CA ARG A 37 -9.31 -7.91 -2.80
C ARG A 37 -8.95 -8.00 -4.29
N GLY A 38 -9.91 -7.83 -5.21
CA GLY A 38 -9.65 -7.69 -6.64
C GLY A 38 -9.08 -6.32 -7.02
N LEU A 39 -9.16 -5.33 -6.13
CA LEU A 39 -8.53 -4.03 -6.31
C LEU A 39 -7.81 -3.60 -5.05
N VAL A 40 -6.62 -3.03 -5.20
CA VAL A 40 -5.88 -2.37 -4.13
C VAL A 40 -5.61 -0.91 -4.50
N THR A 41 -5.86 -0.02 -3.55
CA THR A 41 -5.43 1.37 -3.60
C THR A 41 -4.15 1.52 -2.80
N ILE A 42 -3.13 2.18 -3.36
CA ILE A 42 -1.86 2.54 -2.71
C ILE A 42 -1.74 4.06 -2.71
N PHE A 43 -1.44 4.64 -1.55
CA PHE A 43 -1.19 6.05 -1.39
C PHE A 43 0.15 6.24 -0.66
N SER A 44 1.11 6.92 -1.28
CA SER A 44 2.50 6.94 -0.80
C SER A 44 2.92 8.25 -0.14
N ALA A 45 2.02 9.24 -0.01
CA ALA A 45 2.31 10.51 0.66
C ALA A 45 1.72 10.49 2.08
N PRO A 46 2.53 10.21 3.13
CA PRO A 46 2.07 10.34 4.49
C PRO A 46 1.77 11.80 4.82
N ASN A 47 0.80 12.01 5.72
CA ASN A 47 0.34 13.34 6.11
C ASN A 47 -0.07 14.22 4.92
N TYR A 48 -0.93 13.68 4.06
CA TYR A 48 -1.26 14.34 2.80
C TYR A 48 -1.79 15.76 3.04
N CYS A 49 -1.26 16.73 2.30
CA CYS A 49 -1.53 18.16 2.45
C CYS A 49 -1.31 18.75 3.86
N GLY A 50 -0.77 17.99 4.83
CA GLY A 50 -0.72 18.40 6.23
C GLY A 50 -2.08 18.40 6.94
N GLU A 51 -3.12 17.87 6.30
CA GLU A 51 -4.52 17.88 6.77
C GLU A 51 -4.99 16.49 7.18
N PHE A 52 -4.45 15.45 6.54
CA PHE A 52 -4.77 14.06 6.80
C PHE A 52 -3.69 13.45 7.69
N ASP A 53 -4.04 12.64 8.69
CA ASP A 53 -3.07 11.88 9.49
C ASP A 53 -2.77 10.50 8.87
N ASN A 54 -2.90 10.40 7.54
CA ASN A 54 -2.74 9.14 6.82
C ASN A 54 -1.28 8.69 6.78
N ALA A 55 -1.06 7.39 6.83
CA ALA A 55 0.20 6.80 6.44
C ALA A 55 0.37 6.80 4.91
N GLY A 56 1.61 6.68 4.47
CA GLY A 56 1.95 6.26 3.12
C GLY A 56 2.17 4.75 3.08
N ALA A 57 2.01 4.13 1.92
CA ALA A 57 2.43 2.75 1.69
C ALA A 57 3.21 2.58 0.38
N ILE A 58 4.03 1.54 0.36
CA ILE A 58 4.70 0.99 -0.83
C ILE A 58 4.29 -0.48 -0.92
N MET A 59 3.83 -0.92 -2.10
CA MET A 59 3.57 -2.33 -2.38
C MET A 59 4.76 -2.91 -3.15
N SER A 60 5.36 -3.98 -2.61
CA SER A 60 6.39 -4.78 -3.29
C SER A 60 5.78 -6.10 -3.75
N VAL A 61 6.03 -6.46 -5.01
CA VAL A 61 5.57 -7.72 -5.62
C VAL A 61 6.79 -8.56 -5.92
N ASP A 62 6.84 -9.79 -5.38
CA ASP A 62 7.95 -10.72 -5.60
C ASP A 62 7.77 -11.61 -6.85
N GLU A 63 8.74 -12.47 -7.12
CA GLU A 63 8.72 -13.41 -8.26
C GLU A 63 7.57 -14.43 -8.20
N ASN A 64 7.02 -14.68 -7.01
CA ASN A 64 5.86 -15.53 -6.79
C ASN A 64 4.54 -14.74 -6.85
N LEU A 65 4.60 -13.46 -7.25
CA LEU A 65 3.47 -12.53 -7.27
C LEU A 65 2.87 -12.27 -5.88
N THR A 66 3.66 -12.50 -4.83
CA THR A 66 3.29 -12.18 -3.46
C THR A 66 3.39 -10.66 -3.27
N CYS A 67 2.27 -10.05 -2.90
CA CYS A 67 2.22 -8.62 -2.57
C CYS A 67 2.53 -8.42 -1.08
N SER A 68 3.49 -7.56 -0.78
CA SER A 68 3.85 -7.12 0.58
C SER A 68 3.81 -5.60 0.67
N PHE A 69 3.54 -5.06 1.86
CA PHE A 69 3.32 -3.63 2.06
C PHE A 69 4.28 -3.09 3.11
N GLN A 70 4.94 -1.97 2.77
CA GLN A 70 5.73 -1.19 3.71
C GLN A 70 4.97 0.09 4.05
N ILE A 71 4.77 0.35 5.34
CA ILE A 71 3.99 1.49 5.81
C ILE A 71 4.93 2.61 6.26
N LEU A 72 4.72 3.81 5.73
CA LEU A 72 5.45 5.03 6.01
C LEU A 72 4.56 5.92 6.89
N LYS A 73 4.85 6.00 8.19
CA LYS A 73 4.10 6.89 9.08
C LYS A 73 4.51 8.36 8.86
N PRO A 74 3.60 9.32 9.09
CA PRO A 74 3.95 10.74 9.19
C PRO A 74 5.14 10.96 10.12
N VAL A 75 6.08 11.80 9.69
CA VAL A 75 7.21 12.23 10.54
C VAL A 75 6.87 13.55 11.19
N ASP A 76 7.10 13.67 12.50
CA ASP A 76 6.92 14.92 13.23
C ASP A 76 7.78 16.04 12.63
N LYS A 77 7.19 17.23 12.46
CA LYS A 77 7.88 18.42 11.93
C LYS A 77 9.15 18.79 12.74
N LYS A 78 9.19 18.50 14.03
CA LYS A 78 10.38 18.68 14.89
C LYS A 78 11.53 17.74 14.47
N THR A 79 11.21 16.49 14.17
CA THR A 79 12.17 15.47 13.71
C THR A 79 12.71 15.83 12.32
N LEU A 80 11.85 16.32 11.43
CA LEU A 80 12.26 16.85 10.12
C LEU A 80 13.18 18.07 10.23
N ALA A 81 12.85 19.05 11.08
CA ALA A 81 13.64 20.27 11.25
C ALA A 81 15.04 20.02 11.82
N LEU A 82 15.20 19.07 12.74
CA LEU A 82 16.50 18.67 13.29
C LEU A 82 17.39 17.97 12.25
N SER A 83 16.79 17.38 11.22
CA SER A 83 17.47 16.56 10.21
C SER A 83 18.07 17.34 9.03
N VAL A 84 17.49 18.49 8.66
CA VAL A 84 17.96 19.30 7.52
C VAL A 84 19.17 20.18 7.90
N GLY A 85 19.36 20.49 9.19
CA GLY A 85 20.44 21.38 9.64
C GLY A 85 21.83 20.75 9.80
N SER A 86 21.96 19.41 9.79
CA SER A 86 23.19 18.72 10.21
C SER A 86 23.99 18.05 9.08
N GLY A 87 23.57 18.17 7.81
CA GLY A 87 24.28 17.60 6.65
C GLY A 87 24.48 16.08 6.70
N SER A 88 23.86 15.39 7.66
CA SER A 88 23.96 13.95 7.84
C SER A 88 22.79 13.27 7.13
N PRO A 89 23.02 12.22 6.31
CA PRO A 89 21.94 11.48 5.69
C PRO A 89 21.04 10.91 6.79
N ILE A 90 19.74 11.15 6.68
CA ILE A 90 18.76 10.66 7.64
C ILE A 90 18.72 9.15 7.51
N LEU A 91 19.19 8.42 8.52
CA LEU A 91 18.67 7.09 8.79
C LEU A 91 17.26 7.32 9.33
N ILE A 92 16.32 7.54 8.40
CA ILE A 92 14.92 7.35 8.73
C ILE A 92 14.91 5.90 9.21
N ASN A 93 14.61 5.67 10.48
CA ASN A 93 14.22 4.35 10.92
C ASN A 93 12.92 4.06 10.14
N ASN A 94 13.07 3.68 8.87
CA ASN A 94 12.22 2.71 8.22
C ASN A 94 12.40 1.49 9.11
N SER A 95 11.66 1.46 10.22
CA SER A 95 11.33 0.24 10.88
C SER A 95 10.81 -0.63 9.75
N PHE A 96 11.65 -1.52 9.24
CA PHE A 96 11.22 -2.70 8.53
C PHE A 96 10.38 -3.44 9.56
N TYR A 97 9.13 -3.01 9.73
CA TYR A 97 8.14 -3.81 10.39
C TYR A 97 7.90 -4.93 9.41
N SER A 98 8.69 -5.99 9.56
CA SER A 98 8.29 -7.31 9.11
C SER A 98 6.90 -7.51 9.69
N ILE A 99 5.91 -7.51 8.80
CA ILE A 99 4.54 -7.84 9.15
C ILE A 99 4.61 -9.13 9.99
N PRO A 100 4.09 -9.16 11.23
CA PRO A 100 4.05 -10.39 12.01
C PRO A 100 3.45 -11.50 11.17
N GLU A 101 4.04 -12.70 11.21
CA GLU A 101 3.71 -13.81 10.29
C GLU A 101 2.20 -14.14 10.25
N GLU A 102 1.49 -13.83 11.33
CA GLU A 102 0.03 -13.94 11.48
C GLU A 102 -0.75 -12.90 10.66
N LEU A 103 -0.31 -11.63 10.65
CA LEU A 103 -0.86 -10.59 9.79
C LEU A 103 -0.43 -10.88 8.33
N ALA A 104 0.79 -11.34 8.09
CA ALA A 104 1.26 -11.74 6.76
C ALA A 104 0.43 -12.90 6.17
N LYS A 105 -0.10 -13.81 7.00
CA LYS A 105 -1.09 -14.83 6.58
C LYS A 105 -2.46 -14.24 6.27
N GLN A 106 -2.82 -13.09 6.85
CA GLN A 106 -4.04 -12.34 6.51
C GLN A 106 -3.85 -11.45 5.26
N ILE A 107 -2.66 -10.87 5.03
CA ILE A 107 -2.32 -10.09 3.81
C ILE A 107 -1.83 -10.97 2.65
N SER A 108 -1.41 -12.20 2.93
CA SER A 108 -1.26 -13.28 1.95
C SER A 108 -2.62 -13.44 1.27
N SER A 109 -2.79 -12.77 0.14
CA SER A 109 -3.90 -13.06 -0.76
C SER A 109 -3.88 -14.56 -1.06
N PRO A 110 -5.03 -15.17 -1.41
CA PRO A 110 -5.01 -16.50 -2.02
C PRO A 110 -3.91 -16.51 -3.09
N LYS A 111 -3.07 -17.57 -3.10
CA LYS A 111 -2.07 -17.76 -4.16
C LYS A 111 -2.69 -17.35 -5.48
N MET A 112 -2.12 -16.35 -6.15
CA MET A 112 -2.53 -16.01 -7.51
C MET A 112 -2.42 -17.30 -8.33
N THR A 113 -3.57 -17.89 -8.65
CA THR A 113 -3.61 -19.14 -9.37
C THR A 113 -3.47 -18.80 -10.83
N LYS A 114 -2.50 -19.39 -11.52
CA LYS A 114 -2.56 -19.47 -12.98
C LYS A 114 -3.90 -20.10 -13.35
N LYS A 115 -4.86 -19.30 -13.82
CA LYS A 115 -6.05 -19.82 -14.49
C LYS A 115 -5.54 -20.50 -15.77
N LYS A 116 -6.04 -21.72 -16.00
CA LYS A 116 -5.64 -22.57 -17.14
C LYS A 116 -6.23 -22.05 -18.44
#